data_AF-A0A291QIS3-F1
#
_entry.id   AF-A0A291QIS3-F1
#
_cell.length_a   1.000
_cell.length_b   1.000
_cell.length_c   1.000
_cell.angle_alpha   90.00
_cell.angle_beta   90.00
_cell.angle_gamma   90.00
#
_symmetry.space_group_name_H-M   'P 1'
#
loop_
_entity.id
_entity.type
_entity.pdbx_description
1 polymer ?
#
loop_
_entity_poly.entity_id
_entity_poly.type
_entity_poly.pdbx_seq_one_letter_code
_entity_poly.pdbx_strand_id
1 'polypeptide(L)'
;MIFRRPWLSAVVLALASSSLSPVAASAVPHPSGASRSVQRDADALRDAGVTGVAVRLETPHGAVTARSGVGDLVTRRPVPKDGYLRLGSTTKTFVATVVLQLVGEKRLSLDQTVEELLPGVVRGVGNDGRTITLRDLLRHVLRRPVACLRARGAGGPGHAP
;
A
#
# COMPACT_ATOMS: atom_id res chain seq x y z
N MET A 1 28.88 11.73 -26.91
CA MET A 1 30.25 12.11 -26.47
C MET A 1 30.64 11.21 -25.32
N ILE A 2 31.68 10.42 -25.56
CA ILE A 2 32.24 9.38 -24.70
C ILE A 2 33.28 10.04 -23.81
N PHE A 3 33.12 9.99 -22.48
CA PHE A 3 34.18 10.38 -21.55
C PHE A 3 34.81 9.12 -20.96
N ARG A 4 35.82 8.60 -21.67
CA ARG A 4 36.82 7.69 -21.13
C ARG A 4 38.06 8.50 -20.82
N ARG A 5 38.52 8.54 -19.57
CA ARG A 5 39.93 8.77 -19.23
C ARG A 5 40.38 7.90 -18.05
N PRO A 6 41.55 7.23 -18.15
CA PRO A 6 42.05 6.22 -17.23
C PRO A 6 43.04 6.82 -16.23
N TRP A 7 43.06 6.35 -14.99
CA TRP A 7 44.17 6.59 -14.06
C TRP A 7 44.66 5.25 -13.50
N LEU A 8 45.90 4.94 -13.86
CA LEU A 8 46.73 3.86 -13.35
C LEU A 8 47.33 4.26 -11.99
N SER A 9 47.66 3.22 -11.23
CA SER A 9 48.68 3.17 -10.15
C SER A 9 48.27 3.63 -8.76
N ALA A 10 48.06 2.65 -7.87
CA ALA A 10 48.99 2.37 -6.78
C ALA A 10 48.59 1.07 -6.08
N VAL A 11 49.38 0.02 -6.29
CA VAL A 11 49.36 -1.20 -5.46
C VAL A 11 50.07 -0.84 -4.16
N VAL A 12 49.33 -0.79 -3.05
CA VAL A 12 49.88 -0.81 -1.70
C VAL A 12 49.57 -2.18 -1.11
N LEU A 13 50.62 -2.99 -1.01
CA LEU A 13 50.58 -4.30 -0.38
C LEU A 13 50.65 -4.10 1.15
N ALA A 14 49.50 -3.95 1.80
CA ALA A 14 49.39 -3.99 3.25
C ALA A 14 48.97 -5.40 3.69
N LEU A 15 49.92 -6.18 4.19
CA LEU A 15 49.65 -7.42 4.92
C LEU A 15 49.01 -7.07 6.27
N ALA A 16 47.68 -7.04 6.32
CA ALA A 16 46.91 -7.07 7.55
C ALA A 16 46.14 -8.39 7.59
N SER A 17 46.62 -9.32 8.42
CA SER A 17 45.94 -10.58 8.74
C SER A 17 44.64 -10.29 9.48
N SER A 18 43.60 -9.96 8.72
CA SER A 18 42.23 -9.84 9.19
C SER A 18 41.51 -11.11 8.77
N SER A 19 41.01 -11.86 9.74
CA SER A 19 40.15 -13.01 9.54
C SER A 19 38.93 -12.59 8.71
N LEU A 20 38.97 -12.87 7.40
CA LEU A 20 37.80 -12.77 6.54
C LEU A 20 36.81 -13.86 6.99
N SER A 21 35.87 -13.47 7.84
CA SER A 21 34.59 -14.17 7.86
C SER A 21 33.98 -14.02 6.47
N PRO A 22 33.59 -15.11 5.79
CA PRO A 22 32.82 -14.97 4.57
C PRO A 22 31.51 -14.29 4.96
N VAL A 23 31.37 -13.00 4.60
CA VAL A 23 30.04 -12.44 4.36
C VAL A 23 29.45 -13.34 3.30
N ALA A 24 28.49 -14.17 3.69
CA ALA A 24 27.64 -14.86 2.76
C ALA A 24 26.97 -13.74 1.94
N ALA A 25 27.45 -13.53 0.73
CA ALA A 25 26.73 -12.76 -0.26
C ALA A 25 25.36 -13.42 -0.34
N SER A 26 24.33 -12.73 0.16
CA SER A 26 22.96 -13.18 -0.07
C SER A 26 22.82 -13.25 -1.57
N ALA A 27 22.78 -14.47 -2.11
CA ALA A 27 22.65 -14.69 -3.52
C ALA A 27 21.36 -14.00 -3.94
N VAL A 28 21.49 -12.90 -4.70
CA VAL A 28 20.34 -12.20 -5.25
C VAL A 28 19.55 -13.23 -6.04
N PRO A 29 18.26 -13.46 -5.71
CA PRO A 29 17.48 -14.50 -6.34
C PRO A 29 17.59 -14.38 -7.85
N HIS A 30 18.15 -15.40 -8.49
CA HIS A 30 18.15 -15.45 -9.95
C HIS A 30 16.71 -15.34 -10.46
N PRO A 31 16.45 -14.76 -11.64
CA PRO A 31 15.11 -14.60 -12.18
C PRO A 31 14.28 -15.90 -12.14
N SER A 32 14.95 -17.05 -12.30
CA SER A 32 14.36 -18.39 -12.20
C SER A 32 13.98 -18.79 -10.77
N GLY A 33 14.75 -18.38 -9.76
CA GLY A 33 14.45 -18.59 -8.34
C GLY A 33 13.27 -17.73 -7.87
N ALA A 34 13.26 -16.44 -8.23
CA ALA A 34 12.16 -15.53 -7.94
C ALA A 34 10.86 -16.00 -8.60
N SER A 35 10.91 -16.41 -9.88
CA SER A 35 9.75 -16.96 -10.60
C SER A 35 9.15 -18.18 -9.91
N ARG A 36 10.01 -19.12 -9.45
CA ARG A 36 9.53 -20.30 -8.70
C ARG A 36 8.90 -19.91 -7.36
N SER A 37 9.46 -18.94 -6.65
CA SER A 37 8.88 -18.49 -5.37
C SER A 37 7.51 -17.85 -5.57
N VAL A 38 7.41 -16.88 -6.48
CA VAL A 38 6.16 -16.16 -6.75
C VAL A 38 5.07 -17.09 -7.27
N GLN A 39 5.42 -18.11 -8.07
CA GLN A 39 4.46 -19.13 -8.49
C GLN A 39 3.98 -19.99 -7.33
N ARG A 40 4.88 -20.44 -6.43
CA ARG A 40 4.49 -21.19 -5.23
C ARG A 40 3.55 -20.38 -4.33
N ASP A 41 3.81 -19.08 -4.16
CA ASP A 41 2.97 -18.22 -3.33
C ASP A 41 1.58 -18.04 -3.96
N ALA A 42 1.50 -17.88 -5.29
CA ALA A 42 0.24 -17.83 -6.01
C ALA A 42 -0.56 -19.14 -5.89
N ASP A 43 0.13 -20.29 -5.94
CA ASP A 43 -0.47 -21.61 -5.74
C ASP A 43 -0.98 -21.80 -4.32
N ALA A 44 -0.22 -21.36 -3.30
CA ALA A 44 -0.64 -21.41 -1.91
C ALA A 44 -1.91 -20.57 -1.64
N LEU A 45 -2.04 -19.40 -2.26
CA LEU A 45 -3.27 -18.58 -2.16
C LEU A 45 -4.48 -19.29 -2.79
N ARG A 46 -4.28 -19.95 -3.94
CA ARG A 46 -5.33 -20.78 -4.54
C ARG A 46 -5.73 -21.92 -3.61
N ASP A 47 -4.75 -22.64 -3.06
CA ASP A 47 -4.99 -23.79 -2.18
C ASP A 47 -5.65 -23.38 -0.85
N ALA A 48 -5.46 -22.12 -0.43
CA ALA A 48 -6.18 -21.50 0.69
C ALA A 48 -7.63 -21.07 0.36
N GLY A 49 -8.11 -21.28 -0.87
CA GLY A 49 -9.50 -21.06 -1.27
C GLY A 49 -9.73 -19.84 -2.19
N VAL A 50 -8.68 -19.15 -2.64
CA VAL A 50 -8.84 -18.08 -3.64
C VAL A 50 -9.07 -18.68 -5.02
N THR A 51 -10.19 -18.33 -5.67
CA THR A 51 -10.58 -18.88 -6.98
C THR A 51 -9.52 -18.68 -8.08
N GLY A 52 -8.91 -17.50 -8.12
CA GLY A 52 -7.96 -17.11 -9.15
C GLY A 52 -6.99 -16.05 -8.64
N VAL A 53 -5.71 -16.24 -8.95
CA VAL A 53 -4.61 -15.38 -8.52
C VAL A 53 -3.82 -14.94 -9.76
N ALA A 54 -3.48 -13.65 -9.82
CA ALA A 54 -2.53 -13.10 -10.77
C ALA A 54 -1.56 -12.19 -10.01
N VAL A 55 -0.26 -12.39 -10.23
CA VAL A 55 0.82 -11.64 -9.58
C VAL A 55 1.75 -11.10 -10.64
N ARG A 56 2.17 -9.84 -10.47
CA ARG A 56 3.24 -9.21 -11.23
C ARG A 56 4.19 -8.54 -10.27
N LEU A 57 5.45 -8.97 -10.27
CA LEU A 57 6.53 -8.43 -9.48
C LEU A 57 7.48 -7.71 -10.42
N GLU A 58 7.53 -6.39 -10.32
CA GLU A 58 8.48 -5.54 -11.05
C GLU A 58 9.69 -5.26 -10.17
N THR A 59 10.90 -5.52 -10.70
CA THR A 59 12.16 -5.25 -10.02
C THR A 59 13.13 -4.56 -10.98
N PRO A 60 14.22 -3.94 -10.48
CA PRO A 60 15.28 -3.40 -11.36
C PRO A 60 15.92 -4.45 -12.29
N HIS A 61 15.77 -5.74 -11.99
CA HIS A 61 16.33 -6.85 -12.76
C HIS A 61 15.33 -7.49 -13.73
N GLY A 62 14.11 -6.95 -13.79
CA GLY A 62 13.05 -7.42 -14.68
C GLY A 62 11.75 -7.78 -13.96
N ALA A 63 10.78 -8.19 -14.76
CA ALA A 63 9.43 -8.55 -14.31
C ALA A 63 9.28 -10.07 -14.16
N VAL A 64 8.63 -10.47 -13.08
CA VAL A 64 8.18 -11.85 -12.85
C VAL A 64 6.65 -11.84 -12.79
N THR A 65 6.00 -12.79 -13.45
CA THR A 65 4.55 -12.97 -13.36
C THR A 65 4.20 -14.39 -12.94
N ALA A 66 3.13 -14.54 -12.18
CA ALA A 66 2.57 -15.82 -11.78
C ALA A 66 1.05 -15.79 -11.85
N ARG A 67 0.43 -16.93 -12.13
CA ARG A 67 -1.03 -17.08 -12.14
C ARG A 67 -1.41 -18.44 -11.57
N SER A 68 -2.56 -18.49 -10.91
CA SER A 68 -3.07 -19.72 -10.33
C SER A 68 -4.60 -19.73 -10.33
N GLY A 69 -5.20 -20.91 -10.43
CA GLY A 69 -6.66 -21.06 -10.43
C GLY A 69 -7.35 -20.61 -11.74
N VAL A 70 -8.63 -20.26 -11.63
CA VAL A 70 -9.51 -19.97 -12.77
C VAL A 70 -10.00 -18.52 -12.74
N GLY A 71 -10.12 -17.91 -13.91
CA GLY A 71 -10.71 -16.57 -14.08
C GLY A 71 -12.23 -16.61 -14.29
N ASP A 72 -12.78 -17.78 -14.60
CA ASP A 72 -14.19 -18.00 -14.86
C ASP A 72 -14.62 -19.33 -14.24
N LEU A 73 -15.61 -19.27 -13.35
CA LEU A 73 -16.13 -20.43 -12.62
C LEU A 73 -16.99 -21.36 -13.49
N VAL A 74 -17.64 -20.80 -14.51
CA VAL A 74 -18.52 -21.54 -15.43
C VAL A 74 -17.69 -22.26 -16.48
N THR A 75 -16.85 -21.51 -17.21
CA THR A 75 -16.05 -22.09 -18.30
C THR A 75 -14.77 -22.78 -17.80
N ARG A 76 -14.45 -22.64 -16.50
CA ARG A 76 -13.21 -23.14 -15.87
C ARG A 76 -11.93 -22.65 -16.55
N ARG A 77 -12.01 -21.56 -17.32
CA ARG A 77 -10.84 -20.99 -18.00
C ARG A 77 -9.82 -20.49 -16.97
N PRO A 78 -8.51 -20.71 -17.20
CA PRO A 78 -7.48 -20.23 -16.30
C PRO A 78 -7.52 -18.71 -16.20
N VAL A 79 -6.99 -18.16 -15.10
CA VAL A 79 -6.82 -16.71 -14.97
C VAL A 79 -6.08 -16.17 -16.21
N PRO A 80 -6.65 -15.21 -16.96
CA PRO A 80 -6.03 -14.71 -18.19
C PRO A 80 -4.70 -13.98 -17.91
N LYS A 81 -3.78 -13.99 -18.88
CA LYS A 81 -2.48 -13.29 -18.76
C LYS A 81 -2.67 -11.78 -18.68
N ASP A 82 -3.53 -11.25 -19.53
CA ASP A 82 -3.84 -9.82 -19.65
C ASP A 82 -5.28 -9.55 -19.21
N GLY A 83 -5.64 -10.10 -18.05
CA GLY A 83 -6.97 -9.97 -17.47
C GLY A 83 -7.22 -8.59 -16.87
N TYR A 84 -8.46 -8.14 -16.93
CA TYR A 84 -8.93 -7.00 -16.13
C TYR A 84 -9.40 -7.48 -14.76
N LEU A 85 -9.07 -6.69 -13.74
CA LEU A 85 -9.48 -6.92 -12.36
C LEU A 85 -10.14 -5.67 -11.77
N ARG A 86 -11.15 -5.86 -10.91
CA ARG A 86 -11.76 -4.75 -10.18
C ARG A 86 -10.84 -4.32 -9.05
N LEU A 87 -10.37 -3.08 -9.12
CA LEU A 87 -9.40 -2.50 -8.17
C LEU A 87 -9.93 -2.33 -6.73
N GLY A 88 -11.25 -2.30 -6.53
CA GLY A 88 -11.84 -2.13 -5.21
C GLY A 88 -11.35 -0.86 -4.51
N SER A 89 -10.96 -0.98 -3.23
CA SER A 89 -10.48 0.18 -2.44
C SER A 89 -9.19 0.81 -2.97
N THR A 90 -8.44 0.13 -3.85
CA THR A 90 -7.27 0.72 -4.53
C THR A 90 -7.68 1.94 -5.36
N THR A 91 -8.94 2.03 -5.82
CA THR A 91 -9.45 3.24 -6.51
C THR A 91 -9.30 4.53 -5.67
N LYS A 92 -9.25 4.45 -4.33
CA LYS A 92 -9.06 5.63 -3.47
C LYS A 92 -7.75 6.36 -3.74
N THR A 93 -6.67 5.65 -4.11
CA THR A 93 -5.39 6.29 -4.42
C THR A 93 -5.50 7.12 -5.69
N PHE A 94 -6.19 6.62 -6.72
CA PHE A 94 -6.46 7.36 -7.96
C PHE A 94 -7.27 8.63 -7.70
N VAL A 95 -8.35 8.52 -6.91
CA VAL A 95 -9.16 9.68 -6.52
C VAL A 95 -8.31 10.69 -5.74
N ALA A 96 -7.51 10.22 -4.77
CA ALA A 96 -6.61 11.08 -4.00
C ALA A 96 -5.58 11.79 -4.89
N THR A 97 -5.02 11.11 -5.90
CA THR A 97 -4.09 11.72 -6.86
C THR A 97 -4.75 12.86 -7.61
N VAL A 98 -5.96 12.68 -8.15
CA VAL A 98 -6.68 13.75 -8.86
C VAL A 98 -6.98 14.92 -7.94
N VAL A 99 -7.41 14.66 -6.71
CA VAL A 99 -7.65 15.72 -5.71
C VAL A 99 -6.37 16.50 -5.43
N LEU A 100 -5.23 15.82 -5.22
CA LEU A 100 -3.95 16.47 -4.96
C LEU A 100 -3.41 17.23 -6.18
N GLN A 101 -3.69 16.77 -7.39
CA GLN A 101 -3.41 17.51 -8.63
C GLN A 101 -4.19 18.82 -8.67
N LEU A 102 -5.49 18.79 -8.36
CA LEU A 102 -6.33 20.00 -8.29
C LEU A 102 -5.87 20.98 -7.21
N VAL A 103 -5.33 20.47 -6.09
CA VAL A 103 -4.67 21.31 -5.07
C VAL A 103 -3.40 21.95 -5.62
N GLY A 104 -2.57 21.20 -6.34
CA GLY A 104 -1.40 21.74 -7.03
C GLY A 104 -1.75 22.81 -8.07
N GLU A 105 -2.88 22.65 -8.74
CA GLU A 105 -3.47 23.64 -9.68
C GLU A 105 -4.15 24.82 -8.97
N LYS A 106 -4.18 24.85 -7.63
CA LYS A 106 -4.88 25.86 -6.81
C LYS A 106 -6.39 25.93 -7.06
N ARG A 107 -6.99 24.88 -7.59
CA ARG A 107 -8.44 24.77 -7.81
C ARG A 107 -9.18 24.22 -6.59
N LEU A 108 -8.46 23.51 -5.73
CA LEU A 108 -8.90 23.06 -4.41
C LEU A 108 -7.86 23.47 -3.37
N SER A 109 -8.26 23.55 -2.11
CA SER A 109 -7.36 23.60 -0.96
C SER A 109 -7.63 22.43 -0.03
N LEU A 110 -6.57 21.88 0.56
CA LEU A 110 -6.70 20.81 1.55
C LEU A 110 -7.46 21.25 2.80
N ASP A 111 -7.46 22.55 3.08
CA ASP A 111 -8.10 23.12 4.27
C ASP A 111 -9.52 23.66 3.97
N GLN A 112 -10.01 23.52 2.72
CA GLN A 112 -11.43 23.75 2.41
C GLN A 112 -12.30 22.74 3.15
N THR A 113 -13.41 23.24 3.69
CA THR A 113 -14.41 22.40 4.35
C THR A 113 -15.30 21.70 3.31
N VAL A 114 -15.93 20.59 3.72
CA VAL A 114 -16.89 19.88 2.85
C VAL A 114 -18.09 20.76 2.52
N GLU A 115 -18.53 21.62 3.45
CA GLU A 115 -19.63 22.57 3.21
C GLU A 115 -19.28 23.58 2.11
N GLU A 116 -18.04 24.05 2.01
CA GLU A 116 -17.61 24.95 0.94
C GLU A 116 -17.65 24.29 -0.45
N LEU A 117 -17.36 22.98 -0.53
CA LEU A 117 -17.33 22.23 -1.78
C LEU A 117 -18.71 21.68 -2.18
N LEU A 118 -19.49 21.25 -1.19
CA LEU A 118 -20.77 20.56 -1.35
C LEU A 118 -21.80 21.12 -0.34
N PRO A 119 -22.31 22.34 -0.58
CA PRO A 119 -23.21 23.00 0.35
C PRO A 119 -24.46 22.16 0.65
N GLY A 120 -24.79 22.01 1.93
CA GLY A 120 -26.00 21.30 2.40
C GLY A 120 -25.99 19.78 2.27
N VAL A 121 -24.91 19.15 1.78
CA VAL A 121 -24.87 17.69 1.55
C VAL A 121 -24.56 16.92 2.84
N VAL A 122 -23.64 17.41 3.67
CA VAL A 122 -23.16 16.68 4.86
C VAL A 122 -23.54 17.43 6.13
N ARG A 123 -24.60 16.97 6.80
CA ARG A 123 -25.07 17.50 8.10
C ARG A 123 -25.40 16.34 9.03
N GLY A 124 -24.95 16.40 10.29
CA GLY A 124 -25.30 15.38 11.29
C GLY A 124 -24.45 15.44 12.56
N VAL A 125 -24.97 14.82 13.63
CA VAL A 125 -24.25 14.71 14.90
C VAL A 125 -23.02 13.82 14.71
N GLY A 126 -21.83 14.40 14.86
CA GLY A 126 -20.56 13.70 14.69
C GLY A 126 -20.00 13.68 13.26
N ASN A 127 -20.71 14.23 12.27
CA ASN A 127 -20.22 14.47 10.91
C ASN A 127 -20.78 15.80 10.39
N ASP A 128 -20.11 16.91 10.73
CA ASP A 128 -20.49 18.26 10.30
C ASP A 128 -19.56 18.73 9.17
N GLY A 129 -20.12 18.87 7.96
CA GLY A 129 -19.39 19.30 6.77
C GLY A 129 -18.73 20.67 6.90
N ARG A 130 -19.16 21.51 7.86
CA ARG A 130 -18.55 22.81 8.16
C ARG A 130 -17.23 22.72 8.91
N THR A 131 -16.91 21.54 9.44
CA THR A 131 -15.70 21.30 10.25
C THR A 131 -14.78 20.25 9.65
N ILE A 132 -15.32 19.35 8.82
CA ILE A 132 -14.54 18.34 8.11
C ILE A 132 -13.87 19.00 6.91
N THR A 133 -12.54 18.91 6.86
CA THR A 133 -11.75 19.42 5.73
C THR A 133 -11.51 18.33 4.68
N LEU A 134 -11.14 18.75 3.46
CA LEU A 134 -10.69 17.84 2.42
C LEU A 134 -9.48 17.00 2.87
N ARG A 135 -8.58 17.57 3.69
CA ARG A 135 -7.45 16.88 4.32
C ARG A 135 -7.89 15.76 5.24
N ASP A 136 -8.95 15.97 6.03
CA ASP A 136 -9.49 14.96 6.95
C ASP A 136 -10.08 13.78 6.19
N LEU A 137 -10.75 14.04 5.06
CA LEU A 137 -11.29 13.00 4.18
C LEU A 137 -10.17 12.15 3.56
N LEU A 138 -9.11 12.78 3.04
CA LEU A 138 -7.97 12.05 2.44
C LEU A 138 -7.19 11.22 3.46
N ARG A 139 -7.21 11.60 4.74
CA ARG A 139 -6.53 10.88 5.83
C ARG A 139 -7.42 9.86 6.54
N HIS A 140 -8.71 9.78 6.19
CA HIS A 140 -9.69 8.98 6.91
C HIS A 140 -9.77 9.30 8.43
N VAL A 141 -9.54 10.56 8.81
CA VAL A 141 -9.65 11.02 10.20
C VAL A 141 -10.96 11.78 10.36
N LEU A 142 -12.08 11.06 10.45
CA LEU A 142 -13.34 11.68 10.87
C LEU A 142 -13.32 11.77 12.40
N ARG A 143 -13.40 12.99 12.95
CA ARG A 143 -13.47 13.21 14.40
C ARG A 143 -14.78 12.65 14.93
N ARG A 144 -14.76 11.40 15.40
CA ARG A 144 -15.84 10.91 16.27
C ARG A 144 -15.74 11.68 17.60
N PRO A 145 -16.83 12.28 18.11
CA PRO A 145 -16.81 12.83 19.44
C PRO A 145 -16.46 11.73 20.43
N VAL A 146 -15.44 11.97 21.26
CA VAL A 146 -15.01 11.08 22.34
C VAL A 146 -16.03 11.18 23.49
N ALA A 147 -17.25 10.72 23.24
CA ALA A 147 -18.36 10.73 24.20
C ALA A 147 -18.86 9.31 24.52
N CYS A 148 -17.95 8.34 24.56
CA CYS A 148 -18.27 6.97 25.01
C CYS A 148 -17.25 6.41 26.02
N LEU A 149 -16.60 7.28 26.80
CA LEU A 149 -15.70 6.84 27.87
C LEU A 149 -15.77 7.70 29.14
N ARG A 150 -16.98 8.04 29.60
CA ARG A 150 -17.17 8.53 30.98
C ARG A 150 -18.60 8.32 31.49
N ALA A 151 -19.03 7.06 31.55
CA ALA A 151 -20.22 6.66 32.29
C ALA A 151 -20.07 5.27 32.93
N ARG A 152 -18.91 4.99 33.55
CA ARG A 152 -18.78 3.97 34.61
C ARG A 152 -17.71 4.46 35.57
N GLY A 153 -18.09 4.79 36.81
CA GLY A 153 -17.12 5.05 37.89
C GLY A 153 -17.22 6.41 38.58
N ALA A 154 -18.40 6.80 39.04
CA ALA A 154 -18.61 7.65 40.22
C ALA A 154 -20.04 7.30 40.68
N GLY A 155 -20.31 6.60 41.78
CA GLY A 155 -19.73 6.68 43.12
C GLY A 155 -20.80 7.32 44.02
N GLY A 156 -21.44 6.55 44.91
CA GLY A 156 -22.32 7.09 45.93
C GLY A 156 -22.95 6.02 46.84
N PRO A 157 -23.07 6.25 48.16
CA PRO A 157 -22.94 5.23 49.21
C PRO A 157 -24.28 4.75 49.78
N GLY A 158 -24.19 3.70 50.61
CA GLY A 158 -25.32 2.85 51.00
C GLY A 158 -26.38 3.44 51.93
N HIS A 159 -27.41 2.62 52.11
CA HIS A 159 -28.31 2.61 53.26
C HIS A 159 -28.91 1.20 53.38
N ALA A 160 -28.63 0.53 54.50
CA ALA A 160 -29.51 -0.49 55.07
C ALA A 160 -30.68 0.24 55.78
N PRO A 161 -31.82 -0.43 55.97
CA PRO A 161 -31.99 -1.28 57.17
C PRO A 161 -32.18 -2.77 56.88
#